data_AF-A0AA39XSU2-F1
#
_entry.id   AF-A0AA39XSU2-F1
#
_cell.length_a   1.000
_cell.length_b   1.000
_cell.length_c   1.000
_cell.angle_alpha   90.00
_cell.angle_beta   90.00
_cell.angle_gamma   90.00
#
_symmetry.space_group_name_H-M   'P 1'
#
loop_
_entity.id
_entity.type
_entity.pdbx_description
1 polymer ?
#
loop_
_entity_poly.entity_id
_entity_poly.type
_entity_poly.pdbx_seq_one_letter_code
_entity_poly.pdbx_strand_id
1 'polypeptide(L)'
;MIPSPSHRSSPSSPAPGFHNMAQPHTPLDDWLMVEDPSSSSDENSEAEAHSPTRPSVHAIVYESLREYTARQQQASATPEYEKLGIPRDLYDKAQNHQDQLTDDERSLLLSRGDAIGKALGHPDPFALTTAEVHEVMQWPAPDVVRANVERATGGRMATPKELYEKAKGAIDDGRPLEAALDGEELRLLAQGFRASGNMGFASGAEVAALSKPGASQAMALVAKRMGCDVSVFHAAAMCHARGMTVPFPTSSMVSLAGISLPAVPLGFRQPGNPIAERGPVFSIPVRGQKDVFLNGQMEVEGPAGTSVQLGGNIQQDGPPQKPATVTSLDIFRGDLRGSPDFDEVLQRWDRLDTEEQAGYETKARSANARAETTFQQDRVEWLDKMRSK
;
A
#
# COMPACT_ATOMS: atom_id res chain seq x y z
N MET A 1 19.38 10.81 67.38
CA MET A 1 20.60 11.57 67.04
C MET A 1 20.71 11.58 65.54
N ILE A 2 20.54 12.76 64.95
CA ILE A 2 20.41 13.01 63.51
C ILE A 2 21.71 13.70 63.06
N PRO A 3 22.44 13.23 62.05
CA PRO A 3 23.54 13.98 61.49
C PRO A 3 23.06 14.93 60.38
N SER A 4 23.53 16.18 60.48
CA SER A 4 23.31 17.30 59.58
C SER A 4 23.90 17.11 58.17
N PRO A 5 23.41 17.85 57.15
CA PRO A 5 23.81 17.71 55.75
C PRO A 5 25.01 18.58 55.39
N SER A 6 25.90 18.05 54.55
CA SER A 6 27.05 18.76 54.00
C SER A 6 26.72 19.45 52.67
N HIS A 7 27.02 20.74 52.62
CA HIS A 7 27.01 21.64 51.47
C HIS A 7 27.79 21.10 50.26
N ARG A 8 27.26 21.29 49.06
CA ARG A 8 28.05 21.30 47.82
C ARG A 8 27.65 22.50 46.95
N SER A 9 28.65 23.33 46.70
CA SER A 9 28.59 24.59 45.99
C SER A 9 28.64 24.40 44.47
N SER A 10 27.89 25.24 43.75
CA SER A 10 27.98 25.46 42.30
C SER A 10 29.23 26.26 41.91
N PRO A 11 29.73 26.09 40.67
CA PRO A 11 30.14 27.25 39.86
C PRO A 11 29.58 27.15 38.42
N SER A 12 28.76 28.11 37.97
CA SER A 12 29.13 29.37 37.30
C SER A 12 29.59 29.20 35.84
N SER A 13 28.66 29.51 34.92
CA SER A 13 28.90 29.73 33.49
C SER A 13 29.90 30.86 33.22
N PRO A 14 30.54 30.83 32.04
CA PRO A 14 30.52 32.04 31.21
C PRO A 14 30.26 31.78 29.72
N ALA A 15 29.48 32.66 29.12
CA ALA A 15 29.43 32.99 27.69
C ALA A 15 29.44 34.54 27.58
N PRO A 16 29.59 35.19 26.41
CA PRO A 16 29.89 34.70 25.06
C PRO A 16 31.09 35.42 24.39
N GLY A 17 31.66 34.82 23.35
CA GLY A 17 32.62 35.48 22.45
C GLY A 17 32.13 35.39 21.00
N PHE A 18 31.67 36.52 20.46
CA PHE A 18 31.43 36.73 19.03
C PHE A 18 32.76 36.95 18.31
N HIS A 19 32.99 36.32 17.14
CA HIS A 19 33.76 36.88 16.01
C HIS A 19 33.51 36.11 14.70
N ASN A 20 32.93 36.84 13.74
CA ASN A 20 33.07 36.85 12.28
C ASN A 20 33.15 35.59 11.39
N MET A 21 32.11 35.48 10.56
CA MET A 21 32.12 35.51 9.08
C MET A 21 33.27 34.82 8.32
N ALA A 22 32.93 33.68 7.72
CA ALA A 22 33.35 33.32 6.37
C ALA A 22 32.24 32.45 5.76
N GLN A 23 31.64 32.91 4.66
CA GLN A 23 30.64 32.17 3.89
C GLN A 23 31.34 31.09 3.04
N PRO A 24 30.89 29.82 3.07
CA PRO A 24 31.19 28.89 2.01
C PRO A 24 30.14 29.02 0.89
N HIS A 25 30.65 29.31 -0.31
CA HIS A 25 29.94 29.26 -1.58
C HIS A 25 29.24 27.91 -1.78
N THR A 26 27.97 27.93 -2.15
CA THR A 26 27.21 26.77 -2.60
C THR A 26 27.53 26.48 -4.08
N PRO A 27 27.85 25.23 -4.47
CA PRO A 27 28.05 24.87 -5.87
C PRO A 27 26.68 24.54 -6.48
N LEU A 28 25.96 25.56 -6.95
CA LEU A 28 24.65 25.35 -7.58
C LEU A 28 24.35 26.34 -8.73
N ASP A 29 25.37 26.79 -9.47
CA ASP A 29 25.20 27.74 -10.59
C ASP A 29 25.88 27.32 -11.92
N ASP A 30 26.38 26.08 -12.04
CA ASP A 30 27.14 25.64 -13.23
C ASP A 30 26.34 24.83 -14.27
N TRP A 31 25.00 24.87 -14.25
CA TRP A 31 24.16 24.03 -15.13
C TRP A 31 23.33 24.79 -16.18
N LEU A 32 23.56 26.08 -16.39
CA LEU A 32 22.88 26.87 -17.43
C LEU A 32 23.86 27.64 -18.31
N MET A 33 24.67 26.89 -19.06
CA MET A 33 25.32 27.38 -20.27
C MET A 33 25.16 26.31 -21.35
N VAL A 34 24.03 26.34 -22.05
CA VAL A 34 23.92 25.71 -23.36
C VAL A 34 23.66 26.85 -24.33
N GLU A 35 24.69 27.11 -25.14
CA GLU A 35 24.69 28.04 -26.24
C GLU A 35 23.63 27.62 -27.28
N ASP A 36 22.91 28.60 -27.81
CA ASP A 36 22.20 28.48 -29.09
C ASP A 36 23.22 28.22 -30.20
N PRO A 37 22.95 27.24 -31.09
CA PRO A 37 23.32 27.42 -32.48
C PRO A 37 22.06 27.45 -33.33
N SER A 38 21.75 28.66 -33.82
CA SER A 38 21.12 28.83 -35.11
C SER A 38 21.93 28.06 -36.17
N SER A 39 21.37 27.02 -36.81
CA SER A 39 21.74 26.70 -38.20
C SER A 39 20.79 25.68 -38.84
N SER A 40 20.16 26.16 -39.92
CA SER A 40 19.86 25.49 -41.20
C SER A 40 19.17 24.13 -41.23
N SER A 41 18.02 24.15 -41.92
CA SER A 41 17.50 23.14 -42.84
C SER A 41 18.48 22.07 -43.28
N ASP A 42 18.05 20.80 -43.27
CA ASP A 42 18.00 20.00 -44.49
C ASP A 42 17.17 18.72 -44.30
N GLU A 43 16.69 18.25 -45.45
CA GLU A 43 15.69 17.22 -45.67
C GLU A 43 16.20 15.79 -45.38
N ASN A 44 15.23 14.91 -45.13
CA ASN A 44 15.22 13.51 -45.54
C ASN A 44 16.25 12.54 -44.93
N SER A 45 15.80 11.70 -44.00
CA SER A 45 16.27 10.31 -43.89
C SER A 45 15.25 9.47 -43.11
N GLU A 46 14.58 8.58 -43.82
CA GLU A 46 13.93 7.39 -43.27
C GLU A 46 14.96 6.59 -42.47
N ALA A 47 14.84 6.64 -41.15
CA ALA A 47 15.48 5.69 -40.26
C ALA A 47 14.40 5.13 -39.35
N GLU A 48 14.19 3.82 -39.43
CA GLU A 48 13.38 3.03 -38.50
C GLU A 48 13.85 3.30 -37.06
N ALA A 49 13.24 4.29 -36.42
CA ALA A 49 13.45 4.55 -35.01
C ALA A 49 12.64 3.53 -34.23
N HIS A 50 13.32 2.45 -33.81
CA HIS A 50 12.89 1.64 -32.68
C HIS A 50 12.58 2.58 -31.50
N SER A 51 11.31 2.93 -31.37
CA SER A 51 10.83 3.75 -30.27
C SER A 51 11.11 2.99 -28.98
N PRO A 52 11.98 3.48 -28.09
CA PRO A 52 12.25 2.79 -26.84
C PRO A 52 10.93 2.69 -26.10
N THR A 53 10.44 1.47 -25.93
CA THR A 53 9.21 1.13 -25.24
C THR A 53 9.29 1.72 -23.83
N ARG A 54 8.66 2.89 -23.63
CA ARG A 54 8.67 3.56 -22.34
C ARG A 54 8.01 2.62 -21.31
N PRO A 55 8.68 2.30 -20.19
CA PRO A 55 8.14 1.40 -19.19
C PRO A 55 6.82 1.96 -18.63
N SER A 56 5.84 1.07 -18.41
CA SER A 56 4.54 1.48 -17.88
C SER A 56 4.69 2.10 -16.48
N VAL A 57 3.75 2.94 -16.06
CA VAL A 57 3.77 3.55 -14.72
C VAL A 57 3.80 2.49 -13.61
N HIS A 58 3.19 1.32 -13.83
CA HIS A 58 3.28 0.18 -12.92
C HIS A 58 4.71 -0.37 -12.87
N ALA A 59 5.40 -0.47 -14.01
CA ALA A 59 6.82 -0.81 -14.05
C ALA A 59 7.65 0.27 -13.35
N ILE A 60 7.36 1.57 -13.51
CA ILE A 60 8.06 2.66 -12.82
C ILE A 60 7.83 2.59 -11.31
N VAL A 61 6.61 2.35 -10.82
CA VAL A 61 6.31 2.24 -9.38
C VAL A 61 6.95 0.98 -8.79
N TYR A 62 6.91 -0.15 -9.50
CA TYR A 62 7.62 -1.37 -9.08
C TYR A 62 9.13 -1.17 -9.10
N GLU A 63 9.69 -0.51 -10.13
CA GLU A 63 11.11 -0.17 -10.19
C GLU A 63 11.46 0.83 -9.09
N SER A 64 10.57 1.76 -8.74
CA SER A 64 10.76 2.73 -7.64
C SER A 64 10.72 2.05 -6.28
N LEU A 65 9.81 1.11 -6.05
CA LEU A 65 9.76 0.30 -4.83
C LEU A 65 10.97 -0.64 -4.77
N ARG A 66 11.36 -1.23 -5.89
CA ARG A 66 12.55 -2.08 -6.01
C ARG A 66 13.83 -1.28 -5.78
N GLU A 67 13.96 -0.09 -6.36
CA GLU A 67 15.05 0.85 -6.16
C GLU A 67 15.05 1.41 -4.74
N TYR A 68 13.90 1.69 -4.14
CA TYR A 68 13.79 2.10 -2.74
C TYR A 68 14.24 0.97 -1.82
N THR A 69 13.81 -0.27 -2.10
CA THR A 69 14.23 -1.48 -1.37
C THR A 69 15.72 -1.76 -1.59
N ALA A 70 16.23 -1.58 -2.81
CA ALA A 70 17.63 -1.76 -3.16
C ALA A 70 18.51 -0.63 -2.59
N ARG A 71 18.04 0.61 -2.55
CA ARG A 71 18.72 1.75 -1.89
C ARG A 71 18.68 1.60 -0.38
N GLN A 72 17.61 1.06 0.20
CA GLN A 72 17.60 0.67 1.61
C GLN A 72 18.64 -0.43 1.88
N GLN A 73 18.73 -1.44 1.02
CA GLN A 73 19.75 -2.49 1.10
C GLN A 73 21.18 -1.97 0.87
N GLN A 74 21.38 -0.97 0.00
CA GLN A 74 22.68 -0.37 -0.30
C GLN A 74 23.11 0.71 0.70
N ALA A 75 22.15 1.45 1.29
CA ALA A 75 22.41 2.52 2.26
C ALA A 75 22.48 2.00 3.71
N SER A 76 21.96 0.80 3.98
CA SER A 76 22.28 0.11 5.22
C SER A 76 23.71 -0.42 5.13
N ALA A 77 24.61 0.13 5.95
CA ALA A 77 25.83 -0.58 6.32
C ALA A 77 25.45 -2.04 6.58
N THR A 78 26.08 -3.00 5.86
CA THR A 78 25.84 -4.45 5.92
C THR A 78 25.27 -4.81 7.29
N PRO A 79 23.95 -4.96 7.38
CA PRO A 79 23.31 -5.00 8.68
C PRO A 79 23.91 -6.15 9.46
N GLU A 80 24.07 -6.00 10.77
CA GLU A 80 24.79 -6.94 11.62
C GLU A 80 24.30 -8.40 11.46
N TYR A 81 23.07 -8.59 10.98
CA TYR A 81 22.47 -9.88 10.64
C TYR A 81 23.00 -10.56 9.37
N GLU A 82 23.51 -9.84 8.36
CA GLU A 82 24.21 -10.48 7.22
C GLU A 82 25.53 -11.11 7.66
N LYS A 83 26.15 -10.58 8.73
CA LYS A 83 27.35 -11.19 9.33
C LYS A 83 27.06 -12.53 10.00
N LEU A 84 25.81 -12.80 10.36
CA LEU A 84 25.41 -14.08 10.96
C LEU A 84 25.38 -15.22 9.92
N GLY A 85 25.41 -14.91 8.62
CA GLY A 85 25.46 -15.91 7.56
C GLY A 85 24.27 -16.86 7.50
N ILE A 86 23.12 -16.47 8.08
CA ILE A 86 21.91 -17.29 8.11
C ILE A 86 21.25 -17.29 6.72
N PRO A 87 21.17 -18.45 6.02
CA PRO A 87 20.58 -18.50 4.69
C PRO A 87 19.08 -18.16 4.70
N ARG A 88 18.59 -17.49 3.65
CA ARG A 88 17.16 -17.13 3.55
C ARG A 88 16.24 -18.34 3.63
N ASP A 89 16.61 -19.42 2.96
CA ASP A 89 15.85 -20.67 2.91
C ASP A 89 15.66 -21.28 4.30
N LEU A 90 16.55 -21.00 5.26
CA LEU A 90 16.41 -21.45 6.63
C LEU A 90 15.27 -20.71 7.36
N TYR A 91 15.05 -19.42 7.09
CA TYR A 91 13.90 -18.70 7.63
C TYR A 91 12.59 -19.26 7.08
N ASP A 92 12.54 -19.55 5.77
CA ASP A 92 11.36 -20.13 5.11
C ASP A 92 11.09 -21.56 5.61
N LYS A 93 12.14 -22.36 5.80
CA LYS A 93 12.05 -23.68 6.44
C LYS A 93 11.54 -23.57 7.87
N ALA A 94 12.03 -22.61 8.66
CA ALA A 94 11.58 -22.42 10.03
C ALA A 94 10.10 -22.01 10.13
N GLN A 95 9.60 -21.22 9.19
CA GLN A 95 8.16 -20.88 9.13
C GLN A 95 7.28 -22.10 8.83
N ASN A 96 7.70 -22.93 7.86
CA ASN A 96 6.84 -23.97 7.28
C ASN A 96 7.02 -25.36 7.89
N HIS A 97 8.22 -25.68 8.37
CA HIS A 97 8.67 -27.01 8.76
C HIS A 97 9.50 -26.98 10.06
N GLN A 98 8.95 -26.33 11.08
CA GLN A 98 9.63 -26.11 12.36
C GLN A 98 10.04 -27.41 13.07
N ASP A 99 9.31 -28.50 12.84
CA ASP A 99 9.60 -29.87 13.30
C ASP A 99 10.80 -30.52 12.59
N GLN A 100 11.17 -30.04 11.39
CA GLN A 100 12.26 -30.57 10.56
C GLN A 100 13.56 -29.79 10.70
N LEU A 101 13.61 -28.80 11.60
CA LEU A 101 14.83 -28.06 11.90
C LEU A 101 15.81 -28.92 12.71
N THR A 102 17.04 -29.05 12.24
CA THR A 102 18.13 -29.70 12.96
C THR A 102 18.59 -28.85 14.15
N ASP A 103 19.32 -29.44 15.09
CA ASP A 103 19.85 -28.70 16.25
C ASP A 103 20.83 -27.60 15.84
N ASP A 104 21.63 -27.82 14.79
CA ASP A 104 22.54 -26.81 14.23
C ASP A 104 21.77 -25.65 13.59
N GLU A 105 20.71 -25.95 12.84
CA GLU A 105 19.83 -24.95 12.23
C GLU A 105 19.12 -24.10 13.30
N ARG A 106 18.63 -24.73 14.37
CA ARG A 106 18.04 -24.03 15.52
C ARG A 106 19.08 -23.17 16.22
N SER A 107 20.27 -23.69 16.47
CA SER A 107 21.37 -22.95 17.11
C SER A 107 21.78 -21.74 16.27
N LEU A 108 21.81 -21.89 14.94
CA LEU A 108 22.09 -20.80 14.02
C LEU A 108 21.00 -19.71 14.06
N LEU A 109 19.72 -20.08 14.06
CA LEU A 109 18.61 -19.13 14.22
C LEU A 109 18.64 -18.42 15.59
N LEU A 110 18.97 -19.15 16.66
CA LEU A 110 19.10 -18.60 18.01
C LEU A 110 20.32 -17.69 18.16
N SER A 111 21.37 -17.88 17.35
CA SER A 111 22.58 -17.03 17.37
C SER A 111 22.31 -15.56 17.01
N ARG A 112 21.15 -15.26 16.40
CA ARG A 112 20.66 -13.88 16.22
C ARG A 112 20.51 -13.11 17.53
N GLY A 113 20.20 -13.79 18.63
CA GLY A 113 20.08 -13.18 19.95
C GLY A 113 18.88 -12.26 20.15
N ASP A 114 17.86 -12.31 19.28
CA ASP A 114 16.65 -11.49 19.38
C ASP A 114 15.34 -12.29 19.25
N ALA A 115 14.21 -11.59 19.43
CA ALA A 115 12.88 -12.20 19.47
C ALA A 115 12.52 -12.95 18.17
N ILE A 116 12.97 -12.46 17.01
CA ILE A 116 12.76 -13.12 15.71
C ILE A 116 13.55 -14.44 15.65
N GLY A 117 14.83 -14.42 16.01
CA GLY A 117 15.66 -15.63 16.04
C GLY A 117 15.10 -16.68 17.01
N LYS A 118 14.64 -16.23 18.18
CA LYS A 118 13.97 -17.06 19.17
C LYS A 118 12.65 -17.64 18.68
N ALA A 119 11.81 -16.84 18.01
CA ALA A 119 10.54 -17.29 17.44
C ALA A 119 10.74 -18.42 16.41
N LEU A 120 11.75 -18.25 15.54
CA LEU A 120 12.05 -19.18 14.46
C LEU A 120 12.82 -20.42 14.90
N GLY A 121 13.75 -20.30 15.85
CA GLY A 121 14.59 -21.42 16.32
C GLY A 121 13.90 -22.31 17.36
N HIS A 122 13.00 -21.78 18.18
CA HIS A 122 12.44 -22.52 19.30
C HIS A 122 11.15 -23.27 18.94
N PRO A 123 11.05 -24.60 19.19
CA PRO A 123 9.86 -25.38 18.84
C PRO A 123 8.66 -25.06 19.72
N ASP A 124 8.91 -24.75 20.98
CA ASP A 124 7.87 -24.41 21.93
C ASP A 124 7.26 -23.02 21.64
N PRO A 125 5.93 -22.91 21.39
CA PRO A 125 5.25 -21.62 21.27
C PRO A 125 5.31 -20.77 22.55
N PHE A 126 5.51 -21.37 23.73
CA PHE A 126 5.58 -20.67 25.01
C PHE A 126 6.97 -20.11 25.36
N ALA A 127 7.98 -20.36 24.51
CA ALA A 127 9.32 -19.85 24.76
C ALA A 127 9.42 -18.33 24.66
N LEU A 128 8.53 -17.69 23.89
CA LEU A 128 8.46 -16.24 23.78
C LEU A 128 7.72 -15.64 24.97
N THR A 129 8.34 -14.64 25.59
CA THR A 129 7.67 -13.78 26.57
C THR A 129 6.64 -12.88 25.88
N THR A 130 5.70 -12.34 26.64
CA THR A 130 4.69 -11.40 26.10
C THR A 130 5.34 -10.19 25.41
N ALA A 131 6.45 -9.67 25.95
CA ALA A 131 7.17 -8.56 25.33
C ALA A 131 7.77 -8.95 23.97
N GLU A 132 8.38 -10.13 23.88
CA GLU A 132 8.95 -10.65 22.63
C GLU A 132 7.86 -10.92 21.57
N VAL A 133 6.70 -11.43 21.98
CA VAL A 133 5.54 -11.58 21.07
C VAL A 133 5.13 -10.22 20.50
N HIS A 134 5.03 -9.19 21.34
CA HIS A 134 4.68 -7.84 20.88
C HIS A 134 5.75 -7.26 19.96
N GLU A 135 7.03 -7.50 20.23
CA GLU A 135 8.12 -7.10 19.34
C GLU A 135 8.00 -7.76 17.96
N VAL A 136 7.80 -9.09 17.91
CA VAL A 136 7.66 -9.83 16.65
C VAL A 136 6.41 -9.41 15.87
N MET A 137 5.29 -9.18 16.58
CA MET A 137 4.03 -8.72 15.99
C MET A 137 4.02 -7.21 15.69
N GLN A 138 5.08 -6.49 16.03
CA GLN A 138 5.21 -5.03 15.92
C GLN A 138 4.11 -4.25 16.66
N TRP A 139 3.53 -4.86 17.68
CA TRP A 139 2.56 -4.21 18.55
C TRP A 139 3.26 -3.26 19.53
N PRO A 140 2.56 -2.24 20.05
CA PRO A 140 3.04 -1.49 21.20
C PRO A 140 3.37 -2.39 22.39
N ALA A 141 4.02 -1.83 23.42
CA ALA A 141 4.30 -2.55 24.66
C ALA A 141 3.01 -3.20 25.25
N PRO A 142 3.12 -4.35 25.95
CA PRO A 142 1.94 -5.12 26.38
C PRO A 142 0.93 -4.36 27.24
N ASP A 143 1.42 -3.51 28.13
CA ASP A 143 0.62 -2.61 28.97
C ASP A 143 -0.12 -1.54 28.14
N VAL A 144 0.55 -0.96 27.15
CA VAL A 144 -0.06 0.02 26.22
C VAL A 144 -1.15 -0.63 25.37
N VAL A 145 -0.88 -1.83 24.84
CA VAL A 145 -1.87 -2.59 24.07
C VAL A 145 -3.09 -2.94 24.92
N ARG A 146 -2.88 -3.45 26.14
CA ARG A 146 -3.96 -3.72 27.08
C ARG A 146 -4.82 -2.47 27.32
N ALA A 147 -4.19 -1.34 27.65
CA ALA A 147 -4.89 -0.09 27.87
C ALA A 147 -5.63 0.42 26.62
N ASN A 148 -5.11 0.17 25.42
CA ASN A 148 -5.80 0.50 24.17
C ASN A 148 -7.03 -0.40 23.94
N VAL A 149 -6.90 -1.70 24.17
CA VAL A 149 -8.01 -2.67 24.03
C VAL A 149 -9.11 -2.38 25.04
N GLU A 150 -8.76 -2.21 26.32
CA GLU A 150 -9.73 -1.86 27.37
C GLU A 150 -10.47 -0.56 27.03
N ARG A 151 -9.75 0.46 26.55
CA ARG A 151 -10.37 1.73 26.13
C ARG A 151 -11.32 1.56 24.95
N ALA A 152 -10.88 0.91 23.88
CA ALA A 152 -11.68 0.74 22.67
C ALA A 152 -12.94 -0.10 22.91
N THR A 153 -12.87 -1.06 23.85
CA THR A 153 -13.95 -2.02 24.10
C THR A 153 -14.82 -1.65 25.30
N GLY A 154 -14.55 -0.51 25.95
CA GLY A 154 -15.23 -0.10 27.19
C GLY A 154 -15.00 -1.07 28.35
N GLY A 155 -13.84 -1.74 28.38
CA GLY A 155 -13.45 -2.74 29.38
C GLY A 155 -14.09 -4.12 29.20
N ARG A 156 -14.82 -4.36 28.09
CA ARG A 156 -15.42 -5.68 27.80
C ARG A 156 -14.38 -6.74 27.44
N MET A 157 -13.25 -6.31 26.88
CA MET A 157 -12.12 -7.16 26.55
C MET A 157 -10.84 -6.52 27.10
N ALA A 158 -9.91 -7.36 27.54
CA ALA A 158 -8.64 -6.95 28.12
C ALA A 158 -7.45 -7.35 27.24
N THR A 159 -7.64 -8.26 26.27
CA THR A 159 -6.54 -8.81 25.49
C THR A 159 -6.71 -8.64 23.97
N PRO A 160 -5.61 -8.52 23.22
CA PRO A 160 -5.63 -8.57 21.75
C PRO A 160 -6.33 -9.79 21.19
N LYS A 161 -6.13 -10.94 21.86
CA LYS A 161 -6.67 -12.24 21.44
C LYS A 161 -8.19 -12.25 21.48
N GLU A 162 -8.82 -11.67 22.50
CA GLU A 162 -10.29 -11.60 22.60
C GLU A 162 -10.88 -10.76 21.46
N LEU A 163 -10.30 -9.58 21.18
CA LEU A 163 -10.75 -8.72 20.09
C LEU A 163 -10.57 -9.42 18.73
N TYR A 164 -9.46 -10.12 18.57
CA TYR A 164 -9.16 -10.91 17.40
C TYR A 164 -10.16 -12.07 17.21
N GLU A 165 -10.42 -12.87 18.25
CA GLU A 165 -11.35 -14.00 18.19
C GLU A 165 -12.77 -13.55 17.87
N LYS A 166 -13.19 -12.39 18.39
CA LYS A 166 -14.46 -11.75 18.05
C LYS A 166 -14.54 -11.41 16.56
N ALA A 167 -13.48 -10.83 15.99
CA ALA A 167 -13.39 -10.51 14.57
C ALA A 167 -13.37 -11.76 13.68
N LYS A 168 -12.55 -12.76 14.07
CA LYS A 168 -12.46 -14.04 13.37
C LYS A 168 -13.79 -14.78 13.36
N GLY A 169 -14.50 -14.83 14.50
CA GLY A 169 -15.82 -15.45 14.58
C GLY A 169 -16.83 -14.80 13.64
N ALA A 170 -16.80 -13.47 13.48
CA ALA A 170 -17.64 -12.79 12.50
C ALA A 170 -17.34 -13.21 11.05
N ILE A 171 -16.06 -13.32 10.69
CA ILE A 171 -15.61 -13.76 9.36
C ILE A 171 -16.00 -15.22 9.12
N ASP A 172 -15.74 -16.11 10.08
CA ASP A 172 -16.09 -17.53 9.98
C ASP A 172 -17.61 -17.73 9.81
N ASP A 173 -18.42 -16.89 10.46
CA ASP A 173 -19.88 -16.90 10.34
C ASP A 173 -20.40 -16.23 9.05
N GLY A 174 -19.52 -15.66 8.21
CA GLY A 174 -19.89 -14.89 7.02
C GLY A 174 -20.60 -13.56 7.32
N ARG A 175 -20.41 -13.02 8.53
CA ARG A 175 -20.99 -11.73 8.95
C ARG A 175 -20.04 -10.58 8.64
N PRO A 176 -20.55 -9.40 8.22
CA PRO A 176 -19.73 -8.20 8.09
C PRO A 176 -19.03 -7.86 9.41
N LEU A 177 -17.76 -7.46 9.36
CA LEU A 177 -17.00 -7.09 10.55
C LEU A 177 -17.64 -5.91 11.30
N GLU A 178 -18.23 -4.96 10.57
CA GLU A 178 -18.94 -3.79 11.10
C GLU A 178 -20.20 -4.15 11.90
N ALA A 179 -20.75 -5.35 11.69
CA ALA A 179 -21.89 -5.84 12.46
C ALA A 179 -21.45 -6.47 13.80
N ALA A 180 -20.19 -6.91 13.90
CA ALA A 180 -19.66 -7.57 15.08
C ALA A 180 -18.80 -6.64 15.95
N LEU A 181 -17.99 -5.79 15.31
CA LEU A 181 -17.09 -4.84 15.96
C LEU A 181 -17.66 -3.43 15.85
N ASP A 182 -17.56 -2.66 16.93
CA ASP A 182 -17.83 -1.22 16.84
C ASP A 182 -16.69 -0.50 16.10
N GLY A 183 -16.90 0.78 15.76
CA GLY A 183 -15.94 1.55 14.99
C GLY A 183 -14.57 1.72 15.65
N GLU A 184 -14.51 1.76 16.99
CA GLU A 184 -13.26 1.88 17.74
C GLU A 184 -12.51 0.54 17.79
N GLU A 185 -13.23 -0.55 18.04
CA GLU A 185 -12.74 -1.92 17.99
C GLU A 185 -12.14 -2.26 16.61
N LEU A 186 -12.89 -2.00 15.54
CA LEU A 186 -12.47 -2.26 14.16
C LEU A 186 -11.22 -1.45 13.81
N ARG A 187 -11.21 -0.17 14.20
CA ARG A 187 -10.09 0.74 13.96
C ARG A 187 -8.83 0.34 14.73
N LEU A 188 -8.98 -0.05 16.00
CA LEU A 188 -7.87 -0.53 16.81
C LEU A 188 -7.24 -1.78 16.19
N LEU A 189 -8.08 -2.71 15.72
CA LEU A 189 -7.63 -3.93 15.06
C LEU A 189 -6.93 -3.61 13.73
N ALA A 190 -7.50 -2.72 12.90
CA ALA A 190 -6.92 -2.25 11.65
C ALA A 190 -5.54 -1.58 11.83
N GLN A 191 -5.32 -0.91 12.97
CA GLN A 191 -4.07 -0.20 13.29
C GLN A 191 -3.06 -1.06 14.07
N GLY A 192 -3.26 -2.38 14.17
CA GLY A 192 -2.34 -3.25 14.90
C GLY A 192 -2.23 -2.88 16.39
N PHE A 193 -3.34 -2.53 17.02
CA PHE A 193 -3.47 -2.15 18.43
C PHE A 193 -2.80 -0.82 18.85
N ARG A 194 -2.51 0.06 17.88
CA ARG A 194 -2.03 1.42 18.16
C ARG A 194 -3.18 2.37 18.50
N ALA A 195 -2.86 3.43 19.23
CA ALA A 195 -3.84 4.45 19.56
C ALA A 195 -4.18 5.34 18.35
N SER A 196 -5.46 5.64 18.21
CA SER A 196 -6.06 6.71 17.42
C SER A 196 -5.23 8.00 17.40
N GLY A 197 -4.56 8.29 16.29
CA GLY A 197 -3.77 9.51 16.12
C GLY A 197 -2.42 9.25 15.48
N ASN A 198 -1.95 8.00 15.53
CA ASN A 198 -0.77 7.55 14.80
C ASN A 198 -1.17 6.96 13.43
N MET A 199 -2.01 7.69 12.68
CA MET A 199 -2.54 7.31 11.36
C MET A 199 -1.50 7.42 10.23
N GLY A 200 -0.23 7.65 10.57
CA GLY A 200 0.83 7.55 9.59
C GLY A 200 0.82 6.13 9.03
N PHE A 201 0.95 6.01 7.71
CA PHE A 201 1.53 4.82 7.07
C PHE A 201 2.58 4.19 7.99
N ALA A 202 2.66 2.85 8.02
CA ALA A 202 3.64 2.11 8.81
C ALA A 202 4.91 2.96 8.97
N SER A 203 5.14 3.45 10.18
CA SER A 203 6.19 4.43 10.45
C SER A 203 7.50 3.92 9.86
N GLY A 204 8.43 4.80 9.51
CA GLY A 204 9.72 4.35 8.96
C GLY A 204 10.40 3.27 9.82
N ALA A 205 10.16 3.30 11.15
CA ALA A 205 10.60 2.28 12.09
C ALA A 205 9.91 0.91 11.92
N GLU A 206 8.62 0.88 11.59
CA GLU A 206 7.87 -0.37 11.33
C GLU A 206 8.28 -1.01 10.01
N VAL A 207 8.40 -0.20 8.95
CA VAL A 207 8.92 -0.68 7.66
C VAL A 207 10.35 -1.21 7.84
N ALA A 208 11.19 -0.52 8.61
CA ALA A 208 12.52 -0.99 8.94
C ALA A 208 12.50 -2.29 9.76
N ALA A 209 11.57 -2.43 10.70
CA ALA A 209 11.42 -3.64 11.50
C ALA A 209 10.97 -4.85 10.66
N LEU A 210 10.06 -4.66 9.69
CA LEU A 210 9.65 -5.70 8.73
C LEU A 210 10.76 -6.05 7.73
N SER A 211 11.69 -5.11 7.48
CA SER A 211 12.82 -5.32 6.58
C SER A 211 13.93 -6.18 7.18
N LYS A 212 13.88 -6.48 8.48
CA LYS A 212 14.83 -7.40 9.12
C LYS A 212 14.63 -8.82 8.55
N PRO A 213 15.71 -9.54 8.15
CA PRO A 213 15.59 -10.91 7.68
C PRO A 213 14.92 -11.83 8.71
N GLY A 214 13.98 -12.64 8.24
CA GLY A 214 13.19 -13.53 9.08
C GLY A 214 12.01 -12.85 9.78
N ALA A 215 11.84 -11.52 9.73
CA ALA A 215 10.78 -10.84 10.47
C ALA A 215 9.37 -11.25 9.99
N SER A 216 9.14 -11.31 8.69
CA SER A 216 7.85 -11.75 8.14
C SER A 216 7.55 -13.21 8.46
N GLN A 217 8.56 -14.09 8.37
CA GLN A 217 8.47 -15.50 8.73
C GLN A 217 8.14 -15.68 10.22
N ALA A 218 8.84 -14.94 11.10
CA ALA A 218 8.61 -14.98 12.53
C ALA A 218 7.21 -14.46 12.90
N MET A 219 6.80 -13.34 12.30
CA MET A 219 5.46 -12.77 12.49
C MET A 219 4.38 -13.77 12.07
N ALA A 220 4.49 -14.37 10.88
CA ALA A 220 3.53 -15.37 10.41
C ALA A 220 3.48 -16.61 11.33
N LEU A 221 4.63 -17.09 11.79
CA LEU A 221 4.71 -18.23 12.70
C LEU A 221 4.09 -17.91 14.08
N VAL A 222 4.40 -16.75 14.65
CA VAL A 222 3.86 -16.29 15.93
C VAL A 222 2.35 -16.05 15.83
N ALA A 223 1.90 -15.38 14.76
CA ALA A 223 0.49 -15.16 14.49
C ALA A 223 -0.26 -16.51 14.43
N LYS A 224 0.26 -17.49 13.67
CA LYS A 224 -0.30 -18.85 13.61
C LYS A 224 -0.35 -19.53 14.98
N ARG A 225 0.73 -19.45 15.78
CA ARG A 225 0.79 -20.02 17.14
C ARG A 225 -0.23 -19.40 18.10
N MET A 226 -0.53 -18.11 17.92
CA MET A 226 -1.55 -17.40 18.68
C MET A 226 -2.98 -17.68 18.20
N GLY A 227 -3.17 -18.43 17.11
CA GLY A 227 -4.46 -18.56 16.44
C GLY A 227 -4.89 -17.28 15.72
N CYS A 228 -3.95 -16.36 15.49
CA CYS A 228 -4.15 -15.12 14.77
C CYS A 228 -3.83 -15.32 13.29
N ASP A 229 -4.85 -15.53 12.46
CA ASP A 229 -4.77 -15.36 11.02
C ASP A 229 -4.63 -13.88 10.63
N VAL A 230 -3.56 -13.60 9.88
CA VAL A 230 -3.21 -12.28 9.33
C VAL A 230 -4.31 -11.73 8.43
N SER A 231 -5.13 -12.60 7.82
CA SER A 231 -6.28 -12.21 6.99
C SER A 231 -7.29 -11.34 7.74
N VAL A 232 -7.47 -11.56 9.05
CA VAL A 232 -8.41 -10.81 9.88
C VAL A 232 -7.95 -9.36 10.07
N PHE A 233 -6.64 -9.14 10.25
CA PHE A 233 -6.09 -7.77 10.30
C PHE A 233 -6.26 -7.05 8.97
N HIS A 234 -6.04 -7.76 7.86
CA HIS A 234 -6.23 -7.20 6.52
C HIS A 234 -7.71 -6.84 6.27
N ALA A 235 -8.64 -7.73 6.61
CA ALA A 235 -10.07 -7.50 6.49
C ALA A 235 -10.50 -6.28 7.33
N ALA A 236 -10.02 -6.18 8.59
CA ALA A 236 -10.29 -5.03 9.44
C ALA A 236 -9.75 -3.72 8.84
N ALA A 237 -8.53 -3.73 8.29
CA ALA A 237 -7.96 -2.57 7.62
C ALA A 237 -8.77 -2.15 6.39
N MET A 238 -9.23 -3.09 5.57
CA MET A 238 -10.07 -2.81 4.41
C MET A 238 -11.44 -2.26 4.80
N CYS A 239 -12.10 -2.84 5.80
CA CYS A 239 -13.37 -2.34 6.34
C CYS A 239 -13.20 -0.92 6.92
N HIS A 240 -12.14 -0.69 7.70
CA HIS A 240 -11.85 0.64 8.24
C HIS A 240 -11.61 1.68 7.14
N ALA A 241 -10.84 1.33 6.11
CA ALA A 241 -10.58 2.22 4.97
C ALA A 241 -11.83 2.57 4.18
N ARG A 242 -12.80 1.65 4.06
CA ARG A 242 -14.12 1.92 3.43
C ARG A 242 -14.99 2.86 4.26
N GLY A 243 -14.92 2.74 5.60
CA GLY A 243 -15.63 3.61 6.53
C GLY A 243 -15.06 5.04 6.61
N MET A 244 -13.82 5.25 6.20
CA MET A 244 -13.22 6.57 6.04
C MET A 244 -13.81 7.28 4.81
N THR A 245 -15.04 7.75 4.95
CA THR A 245 -15.67 8.74 4.05
C THR A 245 -15.06 10.12 4.29
N VAL A 246 -13.75 10.22 4.16
CA VAL A 246 -13.12 11.48 3.77
C VAL A 246 -13.39 11.62 2.27
N PRO A 247 -13.79 12.79 1.75
CA PRO A 247 -14.05 12.98 0.33
C PRO A 247 -12.71 12.92 -0.44
N PHE A 248 -12.22 11.71 -0.65
CA PHE A 248 -11.15 11.41 -1.57
C PHE A 248 -11.78 11.03 -2.91
N PRO A 249 -11.29 11.55 -4.05
CA PRO A 249 -11.74 11.11 -5.35
C PRO A 249 -11.54 9.60 -5.47
N THR A 250 -12.55 8.89 -5.96
CA THR A 250 -12.77 7.42 -5.93
C THR A 250 -11.77 6.58 -6.75
N SER A 251 -10.54 7.04 -6.95
CA SER A 251 -9.51 6.33 -7.70
C SER A 251 -8.17 6.43 -6.98
N SER A 252 -7.94 5.59 -5.98
CA SER A 252 -6.60 5.08 -5.61
C SER A 252 -6.70 4.19 -4.38
N MET A 253 -6.61 2.89 -4.57
CA MET A 253 -6.08 1.98 -3.56
C MET A 253 -4.86 1.29 -4.15
N VAL A 254 -3.68 1.59 -3.60
CA VAL A 254 -2.46 0.81 -3.86
C VAL A 254 -2.56 -0.45 -3.01
N SER A 255 -2.65 -1.61 -3.67
CA SER A 255 -2.64 -2.91 -2.99
C SER A 255 -1.24 -3.19 -2.43
N LEU A 256 -1.15 -3.47 -1.13
CA LEU A 256 0.07 -3.90 -0.43
C LEU A 256 0.25 -5.43 -0.45
N ALA A 257 -0.28 -6.10 -1.48
CA ALA A 257 -0.11 -7.55 -1.68
C ALA A 257 1.29 -7.90 -2.22
N GLY A 258 2.31 -7.73 -1.37
CA GLY A 258 3.68 -8.21 -1.61
C GLY A 258 4.02 -9.50 -0.86
N ILE A 259 3.08 -10.08 -0.11
CA ILE A 259 3.27 -11.32 0.64
C ILE A 259 2.49 -12.42 -0.10
N SER A 260 3.21 -13.24 -0.86
CA SER A 260 2.67 -14.44 -1.46
C SER A 260 2.33 -15.44 -0.34
N LEU A 261 1.03 -15.65 -0.10
CA LEU A 261 0.56 -16.74 0.74
C LEU A 261 0.38 -18.00 -0.13
N PRO A 262 0.76 -19.21 0.35
CA PRO A 262 0.52 -20.43 -0.40
C PRO A 262 -0.97 -20.72 -0.51
N ALA A 263 -1.44 -20.97 -1.72
CA ALA A 263 -2.82 -21.36 -2.01
C ALA A 263 -3.16 -22.71 -1.34
N VAL A 264 -4.18 -22.73 -0.49
CA VAL A 264 -4.78 -23.96 0.05
C VAL A 264 -5.94 -24.36 -0.85
N PRO A 265 -5.94 -25.53 -1.50
CA PRO A 265 -7.06 -25.95 -2.35
C PRO A 265 -8.23 -26.44 -1.50
N LEU A 266 -9.30 -25.66 -1.43
CA LEU A 266 -10.59 -26.12 -0.95
C LEU A 266 -11.31 -26.87 -2.09
N GLY A 267 -11.25 -28.19 -2.05
CA GLY A 267 -12.02 -29.05 -2.95
C GLY A 267 -13.48 -29.11 -2.51
N PHE A 268 -14.37 -28.38 -3.19
CA PHE A 268 -15.81 -28.60 -3.09
C PHE A 268 -16.37 -29.15 -4.40
N ARG A 269 -17.06 -30.28 -4.26
CA ARG A 269 -17.70 -31.09 -5.30
C ARG A 269 -19.17 -30.70 -5.37
N GLN A 270 -19.68 -30.33 -6.55
CA GLN A 270 -21.13 -30.28 -6.83
C GLN A 270 -21.46 -31.13 -8.07
N PRO A 271 -22.58 -31.88 -8.06
CA PRO A 271 -23.12 -32.51 -9.26
C PRO A 271 -24.35 -31.78 -9.81
N GLY A 272 -24.36 -31.56 -11.13
CA GLY A 272 -25.42 -32.09 -12.00
C GLY A 272 -26.66 -31.24 -12.34
N ASN A 273 -26.54 -30.49 -13.46
CA ASN A 273 -27.35 -30.62 -14.70
C ASN A 273 -28.81 -30.06 -14.77
N PRO A 274 -29.41 -29.93 -15.99
CA PRO A 274 -29.73 -28.63 -16.63
C PRO A 274 -31.20 -28.51 -17.13
N ILE A 275 -31.52 -27.45 -17.92
CA ILE A 275 -32.30 -27.44 -19.20
C ILE A 275 -33.18 -26.17 -19.39
N ALA A 276 -33.21 -25.71 -20.66
CA ALA A 276 -34.26 -24.95 -21.38
C ALA A 276 -34.36 -23.42 -21.17
N GLU A 277 -34.73 -22.57 -22.14
CA GLU A 277 -35.04 -22.71 -23.58
C GLU A 277 -35.09 -21.29 -24.21
N ARG A 278 -35.16 -21.28 -25.54
CA ARG A 278 -35.19 -20.15 -26.49
C ARG A 278 -36.37 -19.17 -26.33
N GLY A 279 -36.21 -17.93 -26.82
CA GLY A 279 -37.33 -17.16 -27.38
C GLY A 279 -37.07 -15.65 -27.57
N PRO A 280 -37.70 -14.96 -28.56
CA PRO A 280 -36.94 -14.07 -29.47
C PRO A 280 -37.54 -12.67 -29.75
N VAL A 281 -36.83 -11.89 -30.59
CA VAL A 281 -37.25 -10.79 -31.51
C VAL A 281 -37.60 -9.40 -30.91
N PHE A 282 -36.96 -8.33 -31.44
CA PHE A 282 -37.57 -7.28 -32.28
C PHE A 282 -36.57 -6.14 -32.59
N SER A 283 -36.53 -5.73 -33.87
CA SER A 283 -35.86 -4.55 -34.39
C SER A 283 -36.90 -3.53 -34.85
N ILE A 284 -36.73 -2.23 -34.58
CA ILE A 284 -37.37 -1.12 -35.31
C ILE A 284 -36.40 0.11 -35.33
N PRO A 285 -36.28 0.85 -36.45
CA PRO A 285 -35.30 1.94 -36.65
C PRO A 285 -35.91 3.34 -36.41
N VAL A 286 -35.11 4.34 -36.05
CA VAL A 286 -35.48 5.77 -36.17
C VAL A 286 -34.26 6.64 -36.55
N ARG A 287 -34.56 7.70 -37.31
CA ARG A 287 -33.72 8.52 -38.17
C ARG A 287 -33.62 9.96 -37.61
N GLY A 288 -32.40 10.51 -37.54
CA GLY A 288 -32.06 11.92 -37.79
C GLY A 288 -32.19 12.96 -36.66
N GLN A 289 -31.09 13.70 -36.40
CA GLN A 289 -31.01 15.17 -36.20
C GLN A 289 -29.55 15.55 -35.82
N LYS A 290 -28.89 16.44 -36.58
CA LYS A 290 -28.74 17.91 -36.44
C LYS A 290 -27.79 18.34 -35.31
N ASP A 291 -26.63 18.84 -35.74
CA ASP A 291 -25.63 19.54 -34.93
C ASP A 291 -26.18 20.84 -34.34
N VAL A 292 -25.98 21.03 -33.03
CA VAL A 292 -26.08 22.33 -32.35
C VAL A 292 -24.96 22.38 -31.31
N PHE A 293 -23.99 23.27 -31.52
CA PHE A 293 -22.99 23.66 -30.52
C PHE A 293 -23.59 24.73 -29.60
N LEU A 294 -23.45 24.58 -28.27
CA LEU A 294 -23.38 25.68 -27.31
C LEU A 294 -22.90 25.20 -25.92
N ASN A 295 -21.91 25.90 -25.38
CA ASN A 295 -21.37 25.90 -24.00
C ASN A 295 -20.54 24.69 -23.51
N GLY A 296 -19.24 24.69 -23.85
CA GLY A 296 -18.14 24.47 -22.89
C GLY A 296 -18.10 23.19 -22.04
N GLN A 297 -18.82 22.13 -22.40
CA GLN A 297 -18.70 20.79 -21.81
C GLN A 297 -18.20 19.83 -22.88
N MET A 298 -17.17 19.04 -22.56
CA MET A 298 -16.60 18.07 -23.49
C MET A 298 -17.29 16.72 -23.28
N GLU A 299 -18.32 16.44 -24.08
CA GLU A 299 -18.88 15.09 -24.24
C GLU A 299 -18.04 14.32 -25.27
N VAL A 300 -17.66 13.08 -24.93
CA VAL A 300 -17.15 12.11 -25.90
C VAL A 300 -18.24 11.07 -26.07
N GLU A 301 -18.89 11.06 -27.23
CA GLU A 301 -19.87 10.03 -27.58
C GLU A 301 -19.17 8.69 -27.86
N GLY A 302 -19.49 7.67 -27.07
CA GLY A 302 -19.20 6.28 -27.41
C GLY A 302 -20.28 5.70 -28.34
N PRO A 303 -20.04 4.54 -28.99
CA PRO A 303 -20.94 3.92 -29.99
C PRO A 303 -22.29 3.39 -29.46
N ALA A 304 -22.76 3.87 -28.31
CA ALA A 304 -24.07 3.54 -27.72
C ALA A 304 -24.66 4.66 -26.85
N GLY A 305 -24.29 5.93 -27.07
CA GLY A 305 -24.91 7.08 -26.40
C GLY A 305 -24.72 7.12 -24.87
N THR A 306 -23.63 6.54 -24.36
CA THR A 306 -23.29 6.61 -22.92
C THR A 306 -22.24 7.71 -22.71
N SER A 307 -22.63 8.81 -22.05
CA SER A 307 -21.71 9.87 -21.63
C SER A 307 -21.17 9.54 -20.23
N VAL A 308 -19.85 9.52 -20.08
CA VAL A 308 -19.19 9.42 -18.77
C VAL A 308 -18.82 10.84 -18.34
N GLN A 309 -19.58 11.41 -17.39
CA GLN A 309 -19.21 12.67 -16.75
C GLN A 309 -18.07 12.41 -15.75
N LEU A 310 -16.86 12.84 -16.11
CA LEU A 310 -15.79 13.05 -15.14
C LEU A 310 -16.07 14.39 -14.45
N GLY A 311 -16.76 14.34 -13.31
CA GLY A 311 -17.09 15.51 -12.51
C GLY A 311 -15.84 16.17 -11.94
N GLY A 312 -15.37 17.24 -12.60
CA GLY A 312 -14.36 18.15 -12.06
C GLY A 312 -15.00 19.06 -11.02
N ASN A 313 -14.84 18.73 -9.73
CA ASN A 313 -15.18 19.66 -8.66
C ASN A 313 -14.03 20.66 -8.49
N ILE A 314 -14.39 21.94 -8.60
CA ILE A 314 -13.48 23.08 -8.56
C ILE A 314 -12.93 23.24 -7.14
N GLN A 315 -11.72 22.75 -6.90
CA GLN A 315 -10.97 23.03 -5.67
C GLN A 315 -10.22 24.35 -5.86
N GLN A 316 -10.88 25.46 -5.53
CA GLN A 316 -10.31 26.81 -5.62
C GLN A 316 -9.15 26.98 -4.61
N ASP A 317 -7.96 27.26 -5.14
CA ASP A 317 -6.73 27.76 -4.50
C ASP A 317 -5.66 26.77 -3.99
N GLY A 318 -5.81 25.46 -4.24
CA GLY A 318 -4.71 24.49 -4.07
C GLY A 318 -3.84 24.32 -5.33
N PRO A 319 -2.59 23.83 -5.22
CA PRO A 319 -1.87 23.31 -6.39
C PRO A 319 -2.66 22.15 -7.01
N PRO A 320 -2.64 21.99 -8.34
CA PRO A 320 -3.31 20.87 -8.98
C PRO A 320 -2.74 19.55 -8.45
N GLN A 321 -3.62 18.58 -8.21
CA GLN A 321 -3.22 17.25 -7.77
C GLN A 321 -2.95 16.36 -8.98
N LYS A 322 -1.91 15.53 -8.88
CA LYS A 322 -1.59 14.57 -9.93
C LYS A 322 -2.78 13.59 -10.09
N PRO A 323 -3.26 13.34 -11.32
CA PRO A 323 -4.37 12.42 -11.53
C PRO A 323 -3.98 11.00 -11.15
N ALA A 324 -4.95 10.25 -10.64
CA ALA A 324 -4.78 8.84 -10.38
C ALA A 324 -4.55 8.08 -11.70
N THR A 325 -3.71 7.04 -11.65
CA THR A 325 -3.48 6.17 -12.81
C THR A 325 -4.69 5.26 -13.00
N VAL A 326 -5.30 5.32 -14.17
CA VAL A 326 -6.39 4.43 -14.59
C VAL A 326 -5.79 3.15 -15.17
N THR A 327 -6.19 1.98 -14.66
CA THR A 327 -5.77 0.68 -15.18
C THR A 327 -6.72 0.18 -16.27
N SER A 328 -6.29 -0.83 -17.04
CA SER A 328 -7.16 -1.52 -18.01
C SER A 328 -8.36 -2.18 -17.32
N LEU A 329 -8.17 -2.72 -16.12
CA LEU A 329 -9.22 -3.30 -15.29
C LEU A 329 -10.25 -2.25 -14.82
N ASP A 330 -9.82 -1.02 -14.51
CA ASP A 330 -10.73 0.07 -14.15
C ASP A 330 -11.66 0.46 -15.30
N ILE A 331 -11.12 0.52 -16.52
CA ILE A 331 -11.91 0.80 -17.73
C ILE A 331 -12.86 -0.35 -18.03
N PHE A 332 -12.37 -1.59 -17.95
CA PHE A 332 -13.21 -2.77 -18.14
C PHE A 332 -14.37 -2.79 -17.15
N ARG A 333 -14.10 -2.55 -15.86
CA ARG A 333 -15.14 -2.43 -14.83
C ARG A 333 -16.14 -1.33 -15.16
N GLY A 334 -15.68 -0.18 -15.67
CA GLY A 334 -16.54 0.92 -16.10
C GLY A 334 -17.45 0.58 -17.28
N ASP A 335 -16.99 -0.26 -18.21
CA ASP A 335 -17.74 -0.72 -19.38
C ASP A 335 -18.80 -1.80 -19.01
N LEU A 336 -18.68 -2.44 -17.84
CA LEU A 336 -19.67 -3.42 -17.35
C LEU A 336 -20.92 -2.71 -16.78
N ARG A 337 -22.10 -3.03 -17.34
CA ARG A 337 -23.38 -2.57 -16.78
C ARG A 337 -23.68 -3.24 -15.45
N GLY A 338 -24.21 -2.48 -14.49
CA GLY A 338 -24.83 -3.02 -13.28
C GLY A 338 -23.97 -3.02 -12.00
N SER A 339 -22.81 -2.35 -12.00
CA SER A 339 -21.86 -2.30 -10.87
C SER A 339 -21.53 -3.69 -10.30
N PRO A 340 -20.97 -4.59 -11.12
CA PRO A 340 -20.67 -5.96 -10.69
C PRO A 340 -19.68 -5.98 -9.52
N ASP A 341 -19.77 -7.03 -8.71
CA ASP A 341 -18.82 -7.27 -7.63
C ASP A 341 -17.40 -7.50 -8.17
N PHE A 342 -16.38 -7.19 -7.38
CA PHE A 342 -14.99 -7.21 -7.85
C PHE A 342 -14.53 -8.61 -8.29
N ASP A 343 -14.98 -9.65 -7.60
CA ASP A 343 -14.66 -11.05 -7.97
C ASP A 343 -15.27 -11.42 -9.33
N GLU A 344 -16.46 -10.91 -9.63
CA GLU A 344 -17.10 -11.09 -10.93
C GLU A 344 -16.33 -10.34 -12.04
N VAL A 345 -15.84 -9.14 -11.74
CA VAL A 345 -14.99 -8.37 -12.67
C VAL A 345 -13.73 -9.17 -13.01
N LEU A 346 -13.04 -9.73 -12.02
CA LEU A 346 -11.83 -10.53 -12.24
C LEU A 346 -12.12 -11.79 -13.06
N GLN A 347 -13.18 -12.53 -12.73
CA GLN A 347 -13.56 -13.73 -13.48
C GLN A 347 -13.92 -13.43 -14.94
N ARG A 348 -14.54 -12.28 -15.22
CA ARG A 348 -14.87 -11.87 -16.59
C ARG A 348 -13.62 -11.36 -17.33
N TRP A 349 -12.74 -10.64 -16.63
CA TRP A 349 -11.47 -10.18 -17.17
C TRP A 349 -10.57 -11.33 -17.61
N ASP A 350 -10.47 -12.39 -16.80
CA ASP A 350 -9.69 -13.60 -17.11
C ASP A 350 -10.24 -14.41 -18.30
N ARG A 351 -11.49 -14.16 -18.70
CA ARG A 351 -12.12 -14.79 -19.86
C ARG A 351 -11.94 -14.01 -21.15
N LEU A 352 -11.49 -12.76 -21.09
CA LEU A 352 -11.16 -11.98 -22.27
C LEU A 352 -9.96 -12.61 -22.97
N ASP A 353 -9.96 -12.59 -24.29
CA ASP A 353 -8.77 -12.97 -25.03
C ASP A 353 -7.67 -11.88 -24.93
N THR A 354 -6.46 -12.24 -25.36
CA THR A 354 -5.31 -11.33 -25.30
C THR A 354 -5.51 -10.06 -26.12
N GLU A 355 -6.29 -10.12 -27.21
CA GLU A 355 -6.53 -8.98 -28.09
C GLU A 355 -7.51 -7.98 -27.43
N GLU A 356 -8.57 -8.50 -26.80
CA GLU A 356 -9.52 -7.72 -26.01
C GLU A 356 -8.83 -7.04 -24.82
N GLN A 357 -7.99 -7.78 -24.08
CA GLN A 357 -7.21 -7.22 -22.96
C GLN A 357 -6.27 -6.10 -23.44
N ALA A 358 -5.57 -6.30 -24.56
CA ALA A 358 -4.71 -5.28 -25.17
C ALA A 358 -5.50 -4.03 -25.62
N GLY A 359 -6.76 -4.21 -26.03
CA GLY A 359 -7.68 -3.12 -26.30
C GLY A 359 -7.93 -2.24 -25.08
N TYR A 360 -8.22 -2.85 -23.92
CA TYR A 360 -8.40 -2.12 -22.66
C TYR A 360 -7.11 -1.46 -22.16
N GLU A 361 -5.96 -2.09 -22.33
CA GLU A 361 -4.66 -1.46 -22.03
C GLU A 361 -4.39 -0.23 -22.89
N THR A 362 -4.77 -0.28 -24.16
CA THR A 362 -4.66 0.86 -25.07
C THR A 362 -5.58 1.99 -24.63
N LYS A 363 -6.85 1.68 -24.29
CA LYS A 363 -7.79 2.66 -23.70
C LYS A 363 -7.22 3.29 -22.42
N ALA A 364 -6.63 2.49 -21.52
CA ALA A 364 -6.05 2.97 -20.26
C ALA A 364 -4.86 3.89 -20.48
N ARG A 365 -3.96 3.54 -21.40
CA ARG A 365 -2.86 4.40 -21.81
C ARG A 365 -3.36 5.74 -22.37
N SER A 366 -4.36 5.72 -23.26
CA SER A 366 -4.94 6.95 -23.81
C SER A 366 -5.64 7.80 -22.74
N ALA A 367 -6.33 7.19 -21.79
CA ALA A 367 -6.95 7.90 -20.67
C ALA A 367 -5.90 8.60 -19.79
N ASN A 368 -4.85 7.87 -19.39
CA ASN A 368 -3.76 8.42 -18.59
C ASN A 368 -2.99 9.52 -19.31
N ALA A 369 -2.73 9.37 -20.61
CA ALA A 369 -2.07 10.41 -21.40
C ALA A 369 -2.88 11.71 -21.44
N ARG A 370 -4.21 11.63 -21.60
CA ARG A 370 -5.09 12.80 -21.56
C ARG A 370 -5.14 13.45 -20.18
N ALA A 371 -5.24 12.64 -19.13
CA ALA A 371 -5.24 13.13 -17.75
C ALA A 371 -3.93 13.85 -17.40
N GLU A 372 -2.79 13.29 -17.80
CA GLU A 372 -1.48 13.90 -17.59
C GLU A 372 -1.33 15.22 -18.36
N THR A 373 -1.74 15.28 -19.63
CA THR A 373 -1.73 16.53 -20.41
C THR A 373 -2.55 17.62 -19.73
N THR A 374 -3.75 17.27 -19.26
CA THR A 374 -4.63 18.21 -18.53
C THR A 374 -3.96 18.69 -17.24
N PHE A 375 -3.40 17.76 -16.46
CA PHE A 375 -2.68 18.09 -15.23
C PHE A 375 -1.48 19.03 -15.46
N GLN A 376 -0.71 18.81 -16.53
CA GLN A 376 0.41 19.69 -16.86
C GLN A 376 -0.07 21.09 -17.29
N GLN A 377 -1.18 21.18 -18.03
CA GLN A 377 -1.80 22.47 -18.37
C GLN A 377 -2.26 23.21 -17.11
N ASP A 378 -3.05 22.56 -16.25
CA ASP A 378 -3.53 23.13 -14.98
C ASP A 378 -2.37 23.58 -14.08
N ARG A 379 -1.27 22.82 -14.08
CA ARG A 379 -0.06 23.14 -13.30
C ARG A 379 0.64 24.39 -13.81
N VAL A 380 0.76 24.57 -15.14
CA VAL A 380 1.35 25.78 -15.72
C VAL A 380 0.47 27.00 -15.39
N GLU A 381 -0.84 26.89 -15.59
CA GLU A 381 -1.79 27.97 -15.27
C GLU A 381 -1.75 28.34 -13.78
N TRP A 382 -1.69 27.35 -12.90
CA TRP A 382 -1.57 27.57 -11.46
C TRP A 382 -0.25 28.29 -11.10
N LEU A 383 0.88 27.91 -11.70
CA LEU A 383 2.17 28.56 -11.47
C LEU A 383 2.15 30.02 -11.94
N ASP A 384 1.54 30.32 -13.09
CA ASP A 384 1.41 31.69 -13.59
C ASP A 384 0.48 32.55 -12.70
N LYS A 385 -0.62 31.96 -12.20
CA LYS A 385 -1.49 32.60 -11.20
C LYS A 385 -0.73 32.90 -9.89
N MET A 386 0.19 32.03 -9.48
CA MET A 386 0.99 32.23 -8.27
C MET A 386 2.11 33.26 -8.44
N ARG A 387 2.65 33.43 -9.65
CA ARG A 387 3.67 34.46 -9.95
C ARG A 387 3.11 35.87 -10.08
N SER A 388 1.83 36.00 -10.39
CA SER A 388 1.15 37.30 -10.59
C SER A 388 0.59 37.91 -9.31
N LYS A 389 0.63 37.17 -8.19
CA LYS A 389 0.34 37.65 -6.84
C LYS A 389 1.64 38.04 -6.15
#